data_AF-A0A5E4M128-F1
#
_entry.id   AF-A0A5E4M128-F1
#
_cell.length_a   1.000
_cell.length_b   1.000
_cell.length_c   1.000
_cell.angle_alpha   90.00
_cell.angle_beta   90.00
_cell.angle_gamma   90.00
#
_symmetry.space_group_name_H-M   'P 1'
#
loop_
_entity.id
_entity.type
_entity.pdbx_description
1 polymer ?
#
loop_
_entity_poly.entity_id
_entity_poly.type
_entity_poly.pdbx_seq_one_letter_code
_entity_poly.pdbx_strand_id
1 'polypeptide(L)'
;MLGTQIGVSLFKVIWKSFGIFIRRKIDPATAEHHRRVYWGSKKPELRGQSVVKPGHLLIDCTVFKEKSLKEIYQKIEELIHCFLCFIKHMVTLYKHSKLCSECGGRHHTSLHFNTSNSDLQLPVMNALFSLAENYPYRPKVLLSTITVLKHDASGHYHEARALLVGGNQCSFMTEHCDPENIIRRIQFPGNVIWTFGGKKPVEMENWLKITLYVSLFACFRDFRPVDSFYTSYLTSPAVNFTSEQVSREIYPINSYATTSLVVIMFLITDYLLYKPIVMLDAFSSIIMFLLVLEPVTLFKSKISMVFLGLTSASELAYTSYAYAKITDRKLYQKMTGVIRGSNLLGKCVSSTFSQIAISYMHLDYSLLVYLSLMGSIMAFVVTFFFPSVHSSVYFYPESPISATKHKNYKTIDDKSHKVATKLYFEKKSPTPVRVVLNQLFLELRDVCNNPYLLKYGIWFGFATGIYFQVLTYNDVLYLKLNNEDPVNNKLYNGGVDAIAFITGSFSSYYIGFLKVEWQSASNMFFFIGSLLCCTSLCVCYYTSSLNLVYIMYIIYCFIFQSMNVVARSETAKHLKHESFAFIFGVAYFISLVISSALTYLFVQGTIYAMPVNVQFLFYGLINGGLALWYLFSILISK
;
A
#
# COMPACT_ATOMS: atom_id res chain seq x y z
N MET A 1 -22.48 -25.34 22.75
CA MET A 1 -22.95 -24.78 21.46
C MET A 1 -23.03 -23.25 21.41
N LEU A 2 -23.23 -22.50 22.50
CA LEU A 2 -23.37 -21.02 22.43
C LEU A 2 -22.15 -20.29 21.81
N GLY A 3 -20.91 -20.71 22.15
CA GLY A 3 -19.69 -20.00 21.74
C GLY A 3 -19.52 -19.79 20.22
N THR A 4 -19.97 -20.73 19.39
CA THR A 4 -19.90 -20.60 17.93
C THR A 4 -20.88 -19.56 17.38
N GLN A 5 -22.06 -19.41 17.97
CA GLN A 5 -23.01 -18.36 17.60
C GLN A 5 -22.51 -16.96 18.00
N ILE A 6 -21.83 -16.85 19.15
CA ILE A 6 -21.20 -15.59 19.60
C ILE A 6 -20.06 -15.21 18.64
N GLY A 7 -19.17 -16.14 18.31
CA GLY A 7 -18.06 -15.90 17.36
C GLY A 7 -18.54 -15.46 15.97
N VAL A 8 -19.55 -16.12 15.40
CA VAL A 8 -20.16 -15.73 14.12
C VAL A 8 -20.86 -14.37 14.19
N SER A 9 -21.45 -14.02 15.35
CA SER A 9 -22.08 -12.71 15.56
C SER A 9 -21.05 -11.60 15.68
N LEU A 10 -19.94 -11.83 16.41
CA LEU A 10 -18.82 -10.91 16.51
C LEU A 10 -18.18 -10.67 15.14
N PHE A 11 -17.96 -11.74 14.36
CA PHE A 11 -17.49 -11.65 12.98
C PHE A 11 -18.43 -10.82 12.09
N LYS A 12 -19.75 -11.03 12.18
CA LYS A 12 -20.74 -10.20 11.47
C LYS A 12 -20.69 -8.73 11.89
N VAL A 13 -20.48 -8.43 13.17
CA VAL A 13 -20.33 -7.04 13.66
C VAL A 13 -19.04 -6.41 13.14
N ILE A 14 -17.89 -7.09 13.25
CA ILE A 14 -16.60 -6.61 12.76
C ILE A 14 -16.65 -6.35 11.24
N TRP A 15 -17.18 -7.31 10.47
CA TRP A 15 -17.35 -7.19 9.02
C TRP A 15 -18.28 -6.02 8.63
N LYS A 16 -19.41 -5.86 9.34
CA LYS A 16 -20.37 -4.79 9.10
C LYS A 16 -19.78 -3.41 9.49
N SER A 17 -19.00 -3.33 10.56
CA SER A 17 -18.26 -2.11 10.94
C SER A 17 -17.22 -1.72 9.90
N PHE A 18 -16.38 -2.65 9.42
CA PHE A 18 -15.45 -2.40 8.30
C PHE A 18 -16.20 -1.92 7.04
N GLY A 19 -17.30 -2.58 6.67
CA GLY A 19 -18.12 -2.22 5.51
C GLY A 19 -18.83 -0.86 5.64
N ILE A 20 -19.18 -0.44 6.86
CA ILE A 20 -19.74 0.90 7.14
C ILE A 20 -18.64 1.98 7.08
N PHE A 21 -17.45 1.70 7.61
CA PHE A 21 -16.32 2.64 7.59
C PHE A 21 -15.92 3.01 6.14
N ILE A 22 -15.82 2.01 5.25
CA ILE A 22 -15.51 2.22 3.83
C ILE A 22 -16.62 3.00 3.09
N ARG A 23 -17.88 2.95 3.56
CA ARG A 23 -19.01 3.66 2.94
C ARG A 23 -19.17 5.13 3.36
N ARG A 24 -18.52 5.60 4.42
CA ARG A 24 -18.77 6.91 5.04
C ARG A 24 -17.76 8.02 4.66
N LYS A 25 -17.45 8.19 3.37
CA LYS A 25 -17.01 9.50 2.82
C LYS A 25 -17.12 9.64 1.29
N ILE A 26 -18.33 9.93 0.80
CA ILE A 26 -18.55 10.57 -0.51
C ILE A 26 -19.67 11.61 -0.32
N ASP A 27 -19.32 12.78 0.20
CA ASP A 27 -20.19 13.96 0.20
C ASP A 27 -19.98 14.75 -1.11
N PRO A 28 -21.02 15.03 -1.90
CA PRO A 28 -20.89 15.65 -3.22
C PRO A 28 -20.82 17.18 -3.14
N ALA A 29 -19.78 17.72 -2.49
CA ALA A 29 -19.68 19.15 -2.15
C ALA A 29 -18.32 19.80 -2.50
N THR A 30 -17.68 19.39 -3.61
CA THR A 30 -16.39 20.00 -4.04
C THR A 30 -16.12 19.95 -5.56
N ALA A 31 -17.17 19.84 -6.38
CA ALA A 31 -17.06 19.65 -7.83
C ALA A 31 -17.14 20.96 -8.66
N GLU A 32 -17.11 22.14 -8.03
CA GLU A 32 -17.40 23.42 -8.69
C GLU A 32 -16.42 24.55 -8.33
N HIS A 33 -15.12 24.38 -8.63
CA HIS A 33 -14.19 25.53 -8.60
C HIS A 33 -12.96 25.50 -9.54
N HIS A 34 -13.10 24.97 -10.77
CA HIS A 34 -12.10 25.18 -11.83
C HIS A 34 -12.72 25.52 -13.19
N ARG A 35 -13.34 26.70 -13.29
CA ARG A 35 -13.65 27.37 -14.58
C ARG A 35 -13.42 28.88 -14.50
N ARG A 36 -12.18 29.31 -14.79
CA ARG A 36 -11.77 30.61 -15.38
C ARG A 36 -10.24 30.76 -15.30
N VAL A 37 -9.55 30.61 -16.42
CA VAL A 37 -8.34 31.38 -16.73
C VAL A 37 -8.48 31.80 -18.19
N TYR A 38 -8.72 33.10 -18.41
CA TYR A 38 -8.57 33.69 -19.73
C TYR A 38 -7.08 33.94 -19.98
N TRP A 39 -6.64 33.85 -21.24
CA TRP A 39 -5.42 34.51 -21.69
C TRP A 39 -5.69 35.27 -22.99
N GLY A 40 -5.44 36.57 -22.96
CA GLY A 40 -5.56 37.45 -24.12
C GLY A 40 -5.02 38.85 -23.80
N SER A 41 -4.07 39.33 -24.61
CA SER A 41 -3.45 40.68 -24.59
C SER A 41 -2.76 41.10 -23.27
N LYS A 42 -1.48 41.49 -23.23
CA LYS A 42 -0.87 42.60 -23.98
C LYS A 42 0.67 42.55 -23.91
N LYS A 43 1.34 42.86 -25.03
CA LYS A 43 2.26 44.01 -25.17
C LYS A 43 2.49 44.32 -26.67
N PRO A 44 2.95 45.53 -27.04
CA PRO A 44 2.88 46.02 -28.42
C PRO A 44 4.13 45.75 -29.26
N GLU A 45 3.91 45.82 -30.58
CA GLU A 45 4.79 46.22 -31.69
C GLU A 45 6.32 46.19 -31.53
N LEU A 46 6.96 45.44 -32.42
CA LEU A 46 8.00 45.99 -33.31
C LEU A 46 7.82 45.40 -34.73
N ARG A 47 8.32 46.11 -35.76
CA ARG A 47 7.89 45.95 -37.16
C ARG A 47 8.50 44.73 -37.86
N GLY A 48 7.69 43.98 -38.64
CA GLY A 48 8.21 42.99 -39.60
C GLY A 48 7.20 42.01 -40.20
N GLN A 49 6.66 42.36 -41.39
CA GLN A 49 6.02 41.47 -42.39
C GLN A 49 4.67 40.78 -42.08
N SER A 50 3.78 40.82 -43.10
CA SER A 50 2.58 40.01 -43.38
C SER A 50 1.66 39.54 -42.22
N VAL A 51 0.52 40.23 -42.07
CA VAL A 51 -0.60 39.82 -41.19
C VAL A 51 -1.41 38.66 -41.80
N VAL A 52 -1.55 37.56 -41.07
CA VAL A 52 -2.48 36.45 -41.40
C VAL A 52 -3.83 36.68 -40.70
N LYS A 53 -4.93 36.76 -41.46
CA LYS A 53 -6.28 36.95 -40.91
C LYS A 53 -6.78 35.69 -40.19
N PRO A 54 -7.40 35.80 -39.00
CA PRO A 54 -7.97 34.64 -38.31
C PRO A 54 -9.18 34.07 -39.07
N GLY A 55 -9.36 32.75 -39.04
CA GLY A 55 -10.60 32.07 -39.50
C GLY A 55 -10.52 31.22 -40.76
N HIS A 56 -9.34 30.96 -41.33
CA HIS A 56 -9.15 30.06 -42.47
C HIS A 56 -8.16 28.92 -42.15
N LEU A 57 -8.20 27.83 -42.93
CA LEU A 57 -7.28 26.70 -42.79
C LEU A 57 -5.91 27.04 -43.39
N LEU A 58 -4.84 26.45 -42.83
CA LEU A 58 -3.47 26.62 -43.35
C LEU A 58 -3.35 26.18 -44.82
N ILE A 59 -4.10 25.14 -45.23
CA ILE A 59 -4.11 24.64 -46.61
C ILE A 59 -4.74 25.62 -47.62
N ASP A 60 -5.47 26.64 -47.14
CA ASP A 60 -6.12 27.68 -47.94
C ASP A 60 -5.41 29.04 -47.80
N CYS A 61 -4.40 29.14 -46.93
CA CYS A 61 -3.63 30.35 -46.70
C CYS A 61 -2.64 30.59 -47.85
N THR A 62 -2.79 31.70 -48.59
CA THR A 62 -1.85 32.08 -49.67
C THR A 62 -0.44 32.30 -49.13
N VAL A 63 -0.33 33.03 -48.01
CA VAL A 63 0.94 33.31 -47.29
C VAL A 63 1.64 32.03 -46.78
N PHE A 64 0.92 30.91 -46.65
CA PHE A 64 1.50 29.61 -46.31
C PHE A 64 2.03 28.85 -47.54
N LYS A 65 1.38 29.04 -48.71
CA LYS A 65 1.80 28.45 -50.00
C LYS A 65 3.01 29.14 -50.63
N GLU A 66 3.26 30.40 -50.24
CA GLU A 66 4.37 31.24 -50.74
C GLU A 66 5.69 31.04 -49.97
N LYS A 67 5.71 30.19 -48.92
CA LYS A 67 6.89 29.94 -48.06
C LYS A 67 7.80 28.84 -48.59
N SER A 68 9.08 28.87 -48.19
CA SER A 68 10.00 27.77 -48.51
C SER A 68 9.65 26.50 -47.72
N LEU A 69 9.92 25.32 -48.30
CA LEU A 69 9.57 24.03 -47.69
C LEU A 69 10.09 23.87 -46.25
N LYS A 70 11.31 24.33 -45.94
CA LYS A 70 11.87 24.27 -44.58
C LYS A 70 11.07 25.12 -43.58
N GLU A 71 10.69 26.34 -43.96
CA GLU A 71 9.84 27.20 -43.12
C GLU A 71 8.44 26.60 -42.93
N ILE A 72 7.88 25.97 -43.97
CA ILE A 72 6.57 25.30 -43.89
C ILE A 72 6.62 24.17 -42.86
N TYR A 73 7.62 23.27 -42.93
CA TYR A 73 7.81 22.22 -41.92
C TYR A 73 7.93 22.81 -40.50
N GLN A 74 8.81 23.81 -40.31
CA GLN A 74 9.04 24.44 -39.01
C GLN A 74 7.76 25.11 -38.46
N LYS A 75 6.94 25.73 -39.31
CA LYS A 75 5.67 26.34 -38.88
C LYS A 75 4.59 25.31 -38.51
N ILE A 76 4.60 24.13 -39.13
CA ILE A 76 3.69 23.03 -38.75
C ILE A 76 4.08 22.48 -37.37
N GLU A 77 5.37 22.39 -37.05
CA GLU A 77 5.89 22.00 -35.73
C GLU A 77 5.55 23.03 -34.65
N GLU A 78 5.86 24.30 -34.85
CA GLU A 78 5.55 25.39 -33.91
C GLU A 78 4.05 25.45 -33.55
N LEU A 79 3.18 25.21 -34.52
CA LEU A 79 1.73 25.22 -34.32
C LEU A 79 1.19 23.89 -33.76
N ILE A 80 2.00 22.83 -33.72
CA ILE A 80 1.61 21.47 -33.34
C ILE A 80 0.43 20.97 -34.20
N HIS A 81 0.57 21.10 -35.52
CA HIS A 81 -0.42 20.66 -36.51
C HIS A 81 0.05 19.40 -37.26
N CYS A 82 -0.88 18.65 -37.83
CA CYS A 82 -0.56 17.39 -38.51
C CYS A 82 0.03 17.64 -39.90
N PHE A 83 1.22 17.09 -40.18
CA PHE A 83 1.91 17.15 -41.49
C PHE A 83 1.13 16.54 -42.68
N LEU A 84 -0.03 15.93 -42.44
CA LEU A 84 -0.89 15.32 -43.47
C LEU A 84 -2.03 16.25 -43.96
N CYS A 85 -2.41 17.25 -43.17
CA CYS A 85 -3.61 18.06 -43.42
C CYS A 85 -3.58 19.47 -42.81
N PHE A 86 -2.52 19.80 -42.07
CA PHE A 86 -2.30 21.10 -41.42
C PHE A 86 -3.45 21.51 -40.47
N ILE A 87 -3.89 20.57 -39.62
CA ILE A 87 -4.88 20.76 -38.55
C ILE A 87 -4.36 20.17 -37.23
N LYS A 88 -4.75 20.75 -36.08
CA LYS A 88 -4.30 20.37 -34.73
C LYS A 88 -4.89 19.03 -34.23
N HIS A 89 -4.21 17.93 -34.51
CA HIS A 89 -4.40 16.64 -33.85
C HIS A 89 -3.12 15.79 -33.92
N MET A 90 -3.01 14.73 -33.09
CA MET A 90 -1.92 13.77 -33.25
C MET A 90 -2.05 13.03 -34.59
N VAL A 91 -0.90 12.83 -35.25
CA VAL A 91 -0.78 12.11 -36.52
C VAL A 91 -1.35 10.68 -36.41
N THR A 92 -1.15 10.02 -35.27
CA THR A 92 -1.64 8.66 -34.95
C THR A 92 -3.17 8.52 -34.80
N LEU A 93 -3.90 9.64 -34.65
CA LEU A 93 -5.37 9.63 -34.58
C LEU A 93 -6.03 9.85 -35.95
N TYR A 94 -5.25 10.13 -37.00
CA TYR A 94 -5.76 10.48 -38.31
C TYR A 94 -6.18 9.25 -39.12
N LYS A 95 -7.36 9.33 -39.75
CA LYS A 95 -7.95 8.27 -40.58
C LYS A 95 -8.38 8.73 -41.99
N HIS A 96 -7.97 9.89 -42.54
CA HIS A 96 -8.31 10.30 -43.95
C HIS A 96 -7.52 9.48 -45.00
N SER A 97 -7.21 9.90 -46.24
CA SER A 97 -7.16 8.93 -47.36
C SER A 97 -5.84 8.81 -48.17
N LYS A 98 -4.73 9.52 -47.87
CA LYS A 98 -3.59 9.65 -48.83
C LYS A 98 -2.17 9.72 -48.19
N LEU A 99 -1.25 8.89 -48.72
CA LEU A 99 0.21 9.06 -48.61
C LEU A 99 0.69 10.19 -49.55
N CYS A 100 1.94 10.64 -49.38
CA CYS A 100 2.64 11.44 -50.40
C CYS A 100 2.70 10.67 -51.73
N SER A 101 2.27 11.30 -52.82
CA SER A 101 2.20 10.69 -54.15
C SER A 101 3.55 10.47 -54.84
N GLU A 102 4.64 11.07 -54.35
CA GLU A 102 5.97 10.97 -54.98
C GLU A 102 6.91 9.97 -54.27
N CYS A 103 6.76 9.74 -52.95
CA CYS A 103 7.60 8.78 -52.22
C CYS A 103 6.86 7.82 -51.27
N GLY A 104 5.53 7.86 -51.19
CA GLY A 104 4.77 7.07 -50.22
C GLY A 104 5.02 7.45 -48.75
N GLY A 105 5.75 8.53 -48.48
CA GLY A 105 5.96 9.08 -47.14
C GLY A 105 4.66 9.55 -46.50
N ARG A 106 4.57 9.50 -45.17
CA ARG A 106 3.31 9.83 -44.46
C ARG A 106 3.32 11.33 -44.05
N HIS A 107 3.51 12.17 -45.08
CA HIS A 107 3.40 13.63 -45.12
C HIS A 107 2.52 14.05 -46.33
N HIS A 108 1.97 15.26 -46.33
CA HIS A 108 1.21 15.81 -47.47
C HIS A 108 2.13 16.01 -48.70
N THR A 109 1.64 15.79 -49.94
CA THR A 109 2.49 15.90 -51.16
C THR A 109 3.18 17.26 -51.29
N SER A 110 2.55 18.36 -50.87
CA SER A 110 3.19 19.70 -50.86
C SER A 110 4.34 19.88 -49.85
N LEU A 111 4.70 18.83 -49.11
CA LEU A 111 5.88 18.75 -48.25
C LEU A 111 6.94 17.78 -48.79
N HIS A 112 6.78 17.27 -50.02
CA HIS A 112 7.73 16.36 -50.62
C HIS A 112 9.05 17.07 -50.93
N PHE A 113 10.16 16.39 -50.66
CA PHE A 113 11.51 16.86 -50.99
C PHE A 113 11.98 16.15 -52.25
N ASN A 114 11.73 16.76 -53.40
CA ASN A 114 12.02 16.17 -54.70
C ASN A 114 13.54 16.06 -54.89
N THR A 115 14.07 14.83 -54.94
CA THR A 115 15.51 14.53 -54.79
C THR A 115 16.28 14.70 -56.11
N SER A 116 16.08 15.82 -56.80
CA SER A 116 16.80 16.22 -58.02
C SER A 116 17.73 17.42 -57.78
N ASN A 117 18.26 17.54 -56.56
CA ASN A 117 19.53 18.19 -56.22
C ASN A 117 19.97 17.70 -54.82
N SER A 118 21.27 17.63 -54.57
CA SER A 118 21.83 17.25 -53.28
C SER A 118 21.64 18.36 -52.24
N ASP A 119 21.00 18.06 -51.09
CA ASP A 119 21.64 18.11 -49.77
C ASP A 119 20.66 17.89 -48.58
N LEU A 120 21.25 17.43 -47.46
CA LEU A 120 20.69 17.31 -46.09
C LEU A 120 19.72 16.13 -45.80
N GLN A 121 19.52 15.85 -44.50
CA GLN A 121 19.19 14.51 -43.97
C GLN A 121 17.92 14.47 -43.08
N LEU A 122 17.12 13.39 -43.23
CA LEU A 122 16.21 12.78 -42.21
C LEU A 122 15.04 13.65 -41.67
N PRO A 123 14.07 13.11 -40.89
CA PRO A 123 13.82 11.72 -40.45
C PRO A 123 12.47 11.13 -40.94
N VAL A 124 11.96 10.06 -40.30
CA VAL A 124 10.81 9.23 -40.74
C VAL A 124 9.71 9.15 -39.66
N MET A 125 8.42 9.27 -40.03
CA MET A 125 7.31 8.61 -39.29
C MET A 125 6.00 8.39 -40.11
N ASN A 126 4.94 7.88 -39.46
CA ASN A 126 3.94 7.00 -40.07
C ASN A 126 2.47 7.14 -39.51
N ALA A 127 1.48 7.66 -40.27
CA ALA A 127 0.04 7.33 -40.10
C ALA A 127 -0.71 6.91 -41.40
N LEU A 128 -1.72 6.02 -41.30
CA LEU A 128 -2.45 5.32 -42.39
C LEU A 128 -3.95 5.73 -42.44
N PHE A 129 -4.78 5.16 -43.35
CA PHE A 129 -5.81 5.95 -44.05
C PHE A 129 -7.13 5.24 -44.50
N SER A 130 -8.33 5.86 -44.28
CA SER A 130 -9.60 5.74 -45.07
C SER A 130 -10.78 6.67 -44.59
N LEU A 131 -11.24 7.67 -45.37
CA LEU A 131 -12.40 8.60 -45.12
C LEU A 131 -13.41 8.64 -46.29
N ALA A 132 -14.65 9.10 -46.07
CA ALA A 132 -15.61 9.58 -47.10
C ALA A 132 -16.49 10.74 -46.53
N GLU A 133 -16.35 12.01 -46.94
CA GLU A 133 -16.93 12.74 -48.11
C GLU A 133 -18.34 13.33 -47.91
N ASN A 134 -18.70 14.33 -48.73
CA ASN A 134 -19.80 15.28 -48.53
C ASN A 134 -21.06 14.98 -49.36
N TYR A 135 -22.23 15.25 -48.77
CA TYR A 135 -23.47 15.62 -49.45
C TYR A 135 -24.05 16.87 -48.75
N PRO A 136 -25.01 17.62 -49.33
CA PRO A 136 -25.77 18.68 -48.64
C PRO A 136 -26.77 18.09 -47.63
N TYR A 137 -26.25 17.29 -46.69
CA TYR A 137 -27.02 16.43 -45.82
C TYR A 137 -27.35 17.19 -44.52
N ARG A 138 -28.62 17.55 -44.30
CA ARG A 138 -29.11 17.77 -42.94
C ARG A 138 -28.88 16.45 -42.19
N PRO A 139 -28.07 16.40 -41.10
CA PRO A 139 -27.70 15.13 -40.48
C PRO A 139 -28.91 14.47 -39.82
N LYS A 140 -29.60 13.61 -40.56
CA LYS A 140 -30.57 12.65 -40.04
C LYS A 140 -29.80 11.58 -39.26
N VAL A 141 -29.46 11.89 -38.01
CA VAL A 141 -28.81 10.94 -37.11
C VAL A 141 -29.81 9.83 -36.78
N LEU A 142 -29.64 8.68 -37.44
CA LEU A 142 -30.33 7.46 -37.08
C LEU A 142 -29.83 7.01 -35.71
N LEU A 143 -30.64 7.23 -34.69
CA LEU A 143 -30.41 6.77 -33.33
C LEU A 143 -31.06 5.40 -33.16
N SER A 144 -30.25 4.42 -32.79
CA SER A 144 -30.74 3.12 -32.35
C SER A 144 -31.62 3.33 -31.12
N THR A 145 -32.90 2.99 -31.26
CA THR A 145 -33.86 3.04 -30.17
C THR A 145 -34.48 1.67 -29.97
N ILE A 146 -34.67 1.31 -28.71
CA ILE A 146 -35.33 0.07 -28.30
C ILE A 146 -36.60 0.43 -27.55
N THR A 147 -37.72 -0.14 -27.97
CA THR A 147 -38.95 -0.14 -27.18
C THR A 147 -38.75 -1.11 -26.01
N VAL A 148 -38.90 -0.62 -24.79
CA VAL A 148 -38.86 -1.40 -23.55
C VAL A 148 -40.19 -1.23 -22.81
N LEU A 149 -40.85 -2.34 -22.55
CA LEU A 149 -42.08 -2.39 -21.75
C LEU A 149 -41.69 -2.33 -20.26
N LYS A 150 -42.04 -1.22 -19.59
CA LYS A 150 -41.79 -1.02 -18.17
C LYS A 150 -43.08 -1.27 -17.37
N HIS A 151 -43.04 -2.29 -16.52
CA HIS A 151 -44.11 -2.59 -15.57
C HIS A 151 -44.14 -1.53 -14.44
N ASP A 152 -45.34 -1.10 -14.03
CA ASP A 152 -45.54 -0.18 -12.90
C ASP A 152 -45.79 -0.92 -11.57
N ALA A 153 -46.21 -0.21 -10.51
CA ALA A 153 -46.52 -0.82 -9.22
C ALA A 153 -47.92 -1.46 -9.14
N SER A 154 -48.70 -1.35 -10.22
CA SER A 154 -50.13 -1.66 -10.34
C SER A 154 -50.44 -2.65 -11.47
N GLY A 155 -49.44 -3.44 -11.89
CA GLY A 155 -49.62 -4.53 -12.85
C GLY A 155 -49.56 -4.14 -14.34
N HIS A 156 -49.41 -2.86 -14.66
CA HIS A 156 -49.57 -2.38 -16.04
C HIS A 156 -48.23 -2.13 -16.73
N TYR A 157 -48.16 -2.52 -18.00
CA TYR A 157 -47.00 -2.31 -18.87
C TYR A 157 -47.10 -0.99 -19.62
N HIS A 158 -46.12 -0.11 -19.42
CA HIS A 158 -45.99 1.16 -20.11
C HIS A 158 -44.89 1.05 -21.17
N GLU A 159 -45.19 1.36 -22.43
CA GLU A 159 -44.19 1.37 -23.49
C GLU A 159 -43.29 2.61 -23.36
N ALA A 160 -41.98 2.40 -23.19
CA ALA A 160 -40.99 3.45 -23.16
C ALA A 160 -39.92 3.23 -24.23
N ARG A 161 -39.54 4.27 -24.96
CA ARG A 161 -38.51 4.20 -26.02
C ARG A 161 -37.16 4.67 -25.47
N ALA A 162 -36.22 3.74 -25.32
CA ALA A 162 -34.88 4.01 -24.80
C ALA A 162 -33.84 4.17 -25.91
N LEU A 163 -32.80 4.99 -25.66
CA LEU A 163 -31.71 5.26 -26.60
C LEU A 163 -30.53 4.29 -26.36
N LEU A 164 -30.09 3.57 -27.40
CA LEU A 164 -28.94 2.65 -27.31
C LEU A 164 -27.61 3.38 -27.53
N VAL A 165 -27.15 4.10 -26.49
CA VAL A 165 -25.85 4.81 -26.51
C VAL A 165 -24.69 3.83 -26.34
N GLY A 166 -24.40 3.07 -27.40
CA GLY A 166 -23.19 2.27 -27.52
C GLY A 166 -21.95 3.16 -27.62
N GLY A 167 -21.01 3.03 -26.69
CA GLY A 167 -19.79 3.86 -26.61
C GLY A 167 -18.84 3.75 -27.81
N ASN A 168 -19.11 2.85 -28.76
CA ASN A 168 -18.60 2.88 -30.13
C ASN A 168 -19.63 2.20 -31.05
N GLN A 169 -20.09 2.95 -32.06
CA GLN A 169 -20.80 2.51 -33.28
C GLN A 169 -22.11 1.71 -33.12
N CYS A 170 -23.12 2.11 -33.91
CA CYS A 170 -24.29 1.31 -34.22
C CYS A 170 -24.31 1.07 -35.73
N SER A 171 -24.45 -0.20 -36.14
CA SER A 171 -24.50 -0.58 -37.55
C SER A 171 -25.95 -0.76 -37.98
N PHE A 172 -26.33 -0.10 -39.09
CA PHE A 172 -27.64 -0.24 -39.71
C PHE A 172 -27.47 -0.95 -41.06
N MET A 173 -28.36 -1.89 -41.37
CA MET A 173 -28.48 -2.55 -42.68
C MET A 173 -29.84 -2.23 -43.30
N THR A 174 -29.89 -2.16 -44.61
CA THR A 174 -31.14 -2.08 -45.39
C THR A 174 -31.60 -3.48 -45.80
N GLU A 175 -32.91 -3.66 -46.01
CA GLU A 175 -33.56 -4.96 -46.27
C GLU A 175 -33.13 -5.63 -47.60
N HIS A 176 -32.33 -4.95 -48.44
CA HIS A 176 -31.78 -5.52 -49.68
C HIS A 176 -30.54 -6.41 -49.48
N CYS A 177 -30.04 -6.53 -48.24
CA CYS A 177 -29.02 -7.53 -47.90
C CYS A 177 -29.69 -8.77 -47.28
N ASP A 178 -29.64 -9.90 -48.00
CA ASP A 178 -30.22 -11.20 -47.61
C ASP A 178 -29.97 -11.54 -46.12
N PRO A 179 -31.03 -11.59 -45.29
CA PRO A 179 -30.87 -11.75 -43.84
C PRO A 179 -30.50 -13.18 -43.43
N GLU A 180 -30.90 -14.22 -44.17
CA GLU A 180 -30.76 -15.61 -43.72
C GLU A 180 -29.29 -16.06 -43.62
N ASN A 181 -28.46 -15.63 -44.58
CA ASN A 181 -27.04 -15.98 -44.62
C ASN A 181 -26.19 -15.25 -43.55
N ILE A 182 -26.64 -14.10 -43.04
CA ILE A 182 -25.89 -13.29 -42.08
C ILE A 182 -26.21 -13.68 -40.63
N ILE A 183 -27.49 -13.95 -40.31
CA ILE A 183 -27.93 -14.27 -38.95
C ILE A 183 -27.21 -15.51 -38.39
N ARG A 184 -26.90 -16.50 -39.24
CA ARG A 184 -26.16 -17.73 -38.83
C ARG A 184 -24.71 -17.50 -38.40
N ARG A 185 -24.13 -16.31 -38.57
CA ARG A 185 -22.73 -16.00 -38.20
C ARG A 185 -22.56 -15.21 -36.90
N ILE A 186 -23.64 -14.78 -36.24
CA ILE A 186 -23.57 -13.98 -35.00
C ILE A 186 -24.02 -14.80 -33.79
N GLN A 187 -23.23 -15.81 -33.42
CA GLN A 187 -23.25 -16.29 -32.03
C GLN A 187 -22.61 -15.22 -31.14
N PHE A 188 -23.32 -14.78 -30.10
CA PHE A 188 -22.76 -13.95 -29.03
C PHE A 188 -22.18 -14.84 -27.92
N PRO A 189 -20.84 -14.92 -27.73
CA PRO A 189 -20.26 -15.71 -26.67
C PRO A 189 -20.13 -14.89 -25.38
N GLY A 190 -21.16 -14.90 -24.54
CA GLY A 190 -21.09 -14.33 -23.19
C GLY A 190 -22.39 -13.73 -22.66
N ASN A 191 -22.63 -13.90 -21.37
CA ASN A 191 -23.82 -13.40 -20.69
C ASN A 191 -23.85 -11.86 -20.65
N VAL A 192 -24.75 -11.25 -21.40
CA VAL A 192 -25.01 -9.80 -21.31
C VAL A 192 -25.80 -9.51 -20.03
N ILE A 193 -25.08 -9.20 -18.95
CA ILE A 193 -25.67 -8.81 -17.66
C ILE A 193 -26.18 -7.37 -17.77
N TRP A 194 -27.51 -7.20 -17.82
CA TRP A 194 -28.16 -5.90 -17.83
C TRP A 194 -28.06 -5.21 -16.45
N THR A 195 -27.35 -4.10 -16.35
CA THR A 195 -27.32 -3.25 -15.15
C THR A 195 -28.10 -1.95 -15.37
N PHE A 196 -29.43 -1.99 -15.18
CA PHE A 196 -30.25 -0.78 -15.11
C PHE A 196 -29.93 0.05 -13.87
N GLY A 197 -29.52 1.31 -14.06
CA GLY A 197 -29.63 2.41 -13.07
C GLY A 197 -28.82 2.31 -11.76
N GLY A 198 -28.45 1.11 -11.32
CA GLY A 198 -27.51 0.92 -10.23
C GLY A 198 -26.15 1.50 -10.60
N LYS A 199 -25.46 2.09 -9.61
CA LYS A 199 -24.02 2.37 -9.72
C LYS A 199 -23.34 1.10 -10.24
N LYS A 200 -22.46 1.21 -11.25
CA LYS A 200 -21.55 0.11 -11.62
C LYS A 200 -21.01 -0.49 -10.31
N PRO A 201 -21.00 -1.82 -10.13
CA PRO A 201 -20.36 -2.42 -8.97
C PRO A 201 -18.95 -1.84 -8.94
N VAL A 202 -18.61 -1.10 -7.87
CA VAL A 202 -17.39 -0.30 -7.85
C VAL A 202 -16.24 -1.29 -7.88
N GLU A 203 -15.62 -1.41 -9.05
CA GLU A 203 -14.51 -2.31 -9.29
C GLU A 203 -13.37 -1.83 -8.39
N MET A 204 -13.20 -2.55 -7.28
CA MET A 204 -12.44 -2.07 -6.14
C MET A 204 -11.01 -1.80 -6.59
N GLU A 205 -10.61 -0.52 -6.58
CA GLU A 205 -9.28 -0.09 -7.02
C GLU A 205 -8.23 -1.03 -6.44
N ASN A 206 -7.33 -1.57 -7.27
CA ASN A 206 -6.52 -2.73 -6.88
C ASN A 206 -5.77 -2.55 -5.55
N TRP A 207 -5.36 -1.32 -5.22
CA TRP A 207 -4.74 -0.97 -3.94
C TRP A 207 -5.68 -1.13 -2.74
N LEU A 208 -6.98 -0.80 -2.85
CA LEU A 208 -7.98 -1.06 -1.81
C LEU A 208 -8.14 -2.56 -1.57
N LYS A 209 -8.16 -3.37 -2.62
CA LYS A 209 -8.25 -4.83 -2.55
C LYS A 209 -7.03 -5.44 -1.84
N ILE A 210 -5.83 -5.00 -2.19
CA ILE A 210 -4.58 -5.40 -1.53
C ILE A 210 -4.59 -4.95 -0.07
N THR A 211 -4.90 -3.68 0.21
CA THR A 211 -4.95 -3.10 1.56
C THR A 211 -5.95 -3.84 2.44
N LEU A 212 -7.12 -4.23 1.90
CA LEU A 212 -8.15 -4.99 2.60
C LEU A 212 -7.66 -6.38 3.01
N TYR A 213 -7.05 -7.16 2.10
CA TYR A 213 -6.51 -8.48 2.46
C TYR A 213 -5.40 -8.39 3.50
N VAL A 214 -4.49 -7.42 3.35
CA VAL A 214 -3.38 -7.21 4.30
C VAL A 214 -3.88 -6.72 5.66
N SER A 215 -4.93 -5.89 5.69
CA SER A 215 -5.59 -5.43 6.92
C SER A 215 -6.34 -6.55 7.64
N LEU A 216 -7.06 -7.41 6.89
CA LEU A 216 -7.72 -8.58 7.45
C LEU A 216 -6.70 -9.57 8.01
N PHE A 217 -5.61 -9.82 7.29
CA PHE A 217 -4.48 -10.61 7.78
C PHE A 217 -3.94 -10.02 9.09
N ALA A 218 -3.56 -8.74 9.10
CA ALA A 218 -2.94 -8.10 10.26
C ALA A 218 -3.88 -8.02 11.49
N CYS A 219 -5.19 -7.99 11.27
CA CYS A 219 -6.21 -8.02 12.33
C CYS A 219 -6.35 -9.43 12.93
N PHE A 220 -6.49 -10.48 12.11
CA PHE A 220 -6.62 -11.86 12.61
C PHE A 220 -5.29 -12.41 13.18
N ARG A 221 -4.16 -12.02 12.59
CA ARG A 221 -2.80 -12.39 13.02
C ARG A 221 -2.49 -11.94 14.46
N ASP A 222 -3.04 -10.81 14.89
CA ASP A 222 -2.90 -10.25 16.24
C ASP A 222 -4.21 -10.35 17.08
N PHE A 223 -5.21 -11.11 16.61
CA PHE A 223 -6.33 -11.54 17.45
C PHE A 223 -5.93 -12.79 18.25
N ARG A 224 -5.36 -12.56 19.44
CA ARG A 224 -4.80 -13.60 20.32
C ARG A 224 -5.27 -13.40 21.76
N PRO A 225 -6.54 -13.71 22.10
CA PRO A 225 -7.09 -13.44 23.42
C PRO A 225 -6.25 -13.99 24.59
N VAL A 226 -5.46 -15.05 24.37
CA VAL A 226 -4.61 -15.62 25.42
C VAL A 226 -3.42 -14.73 25.79
N ASP A 227 -2.92 -13.85 24.91
CA ASP A 227 -1.66 -13.12 25.14
C ASP A 227 -1.69 -12.32 26.46
N SER A 228 -2.80 -11.65 26.78
CA SER A 228 -3.01 -10.90 28.03
C SER A 228 -3.12 -11.78 29.30
N PHE A 229 -3.23 -13.10 29.16
CA PHE A 229 -3.37 -14.07 30.26
C PHE A 229 -2.42 -15.26 30.12
N TYR A 230 -1.41 -15.19 29.24
CA TYR A 230 -0.61 -16.35 28.86
C TYR A 230 0.25 -16.89 30.02
N THR A 231 0.74 -16.00 30.88
CA THR A 231 1.39 -16.39 32.15
C THR A 231 0.41 -17.15 33.04
N SER A 232 -0.79 -16.59 33.24
CA SER A 232 -1.86 -17.18 34.06
C SER A 232 -2.35 -18.53 33.52
N TYR A 233 -2.29 -18.75 32.20
CA TYR A 233 -2.55 -20.04 31.59
C TYR A 233 -1.47 -21.06 31.96
N LEU A 234 -0.18 -20.71 31.78
CA LEU A 234 0.93 -21.61 32.07
C LEU A 234 1.09 -21.93 33.56
N THR A 235 0.72 -21.01 34.46
CA THR A 235 0.69 -21.23 35.91
C THR A 235 -0.68 -21.69 36.43
N SER A 236 -1.64 -22.00 35.55
CA SER A 236 -2.95 -22.51 35.95
C SER A 236 -2.86 -23.96 36.47
N PRO A 237 -3.81 -24.44 37.29
CA PRO A 237 -3.83 -25.84 37.77
C PRO A 237 -3.84 -26.90 36.66
N ALA A 238 -4.24 -26.57 35.42
CA ALA A 238 -4.25 -27.47 34.28
C ALA A 238 -2.87 -27.67 33.61
N VAL A 239 -1.97 -26.70 33.76
CA VAL A 239 -0.61 -26.73 33.16
C VAL A 239 0.48 -26.88 34.23
N ASN A 240 0.29 -26.23 35.39
CA ASN A 240 1.06 -26.39 36.62
C ASN A 240 2.58 -26.16 36.49
N PHE A 241 3.00 -25.16 35.69
CA PHE A 241 4.38 -24.65 35.74
C PHE A 241 4.53 -23.59 36.84
N THR A 242 5.73 -23.48 37.40
CA THR A 242 6.04 -22.37 38.32
C THR A 242 6.29 -21.07 37.56
N SER A 243 5.99 -19.93 38.19
CA SER A 243 6.29 -18.60 37.62
C SER A 243 7.78 -18.41 37.30
N GLU A 244 8.67 -19.11 38.02
CA GLU A 244 10.10 -19.13 37.75
C GLU A 244 10.43 -19.90 36.46
N GLN A 245 9.86 -21.10 36.25
CA GLN A 245 10.03 -21.85 35.00
C GLN A 245 9.51 -21.05 33.80
N VAL A 246 8.34 -20.41 33.93
CA VAL A 246 7.77 -19.59 32.85
C VAL A 246 8.70 -18.41 32.49
N SER A 247 9.19 -17.69 33.50
CA SER A 247 10.02 -16.49 33.29
C SER A 247 11.48 -16.77 32.93
N ARG A 248 12.08 -17.86 33.43
CA ARG A 248 13.50 -18.20 33.20
C ARG A 248 13.73 -19.21 32.08
N GLU A 249 12.84 -20.18 31.91
CA GLU A 249 13.04 -21.30 30.97
C GLU A 249 12.20 -21.22 29.69
N ILE A 250 11.03 -20.58 29.74
CA ILE A 250 10.09 -20.54 28.59
C ILE A 250 10.23 -19.21 27.85
N TYR A 251 9.90 -18.08 28.47
CA TYR A 251 9.82 -16.78 27.79
C TYR A 251 11.12 -16.29 27.10
N PRO A 252 12.33 -16.46 27.66
CA PRO A 252 13.56 -15.96 27.02
C PRO A 252 13.82 -16.55 25.63
N ILE A 253 13.33 -17.76 25.36
CA ILE A 253 13.49 -18.44 24.07
C ILE A 253 12.86 -17.63 22.94
N ASN A 254 11.72 -16.97 23.17
CA ASN A 254 11.08 -16.12 22.15
C ASN A 254 11.99 -14.93 21.77
N SER A 255 12.63 -14.28 22.74
CA SER A 255 13.52 -13.14 22.52
C SER A 255 14.77 -13.54 21.72
N TYR A 256 15.39 -14.68 22.07
CA TYR A 256 16.53 -15.22 21.34
C TYR A 256 16.14 -15.68 19.92
N ALA A 257 15.03 -16.41 19.79
CA ALA A 257 14.53 -16.89 18.49
C ALA A 257 14.16 -15.72 17.57
N THR A 258 13.43 -14.72 18.06
CA THR A 258 13.09 -13.51 17.28
C THR A 258 14.35 -12.82 16.77
N THR A 259 15.31 -12.52 17.66
CA THR A 259 16.50 -11.73 17.31
C THR A 259 17.37 -12.44 16.27
N SER A 260 17.55 -13.76 16.38
CA SER A 260 18.30 -14.56 15.41
C SER A 260 17.54 -14.76 14.09
N LEU A 261 16.22 -15.02 14.14
CA LEU A 261 15.42 -15.28 12.96
C LEU A 261 15.12 -14.02 12.15
N VAL A 262 15.05 -12.83 12.76
CA VAL A 262 14.85 -11.55 12.05
C VAL A 262 15.88 -11.35 10.93
N VAL A 263 17.16 -11.63 11.20
CA VAL A 263 18.25 -11.49 10.22
C VAL A 263 18.02 -12.42 9.03
N ILE A 264 17.56 -13.64 9.26
CA ILE A 264 17.23 -14.59 8.19
C ILE A 264 15.99 -14.10 7.44
N MET A 265 14.92 -13.76 8.14
CA MET A 265 13.63 -13.37 7.55
C MET A 265 13.76 -12.16 6.62
N PHE A 266 14.44 -11.09 7.03
CA PHE A 266 14.56 -9.90 6.17
C PHE A 266 15.42 -10.12 4.93
N LEU A 267 16.40 -11.05 4.97
CA LEU A 267 17.21 -11.41 3.81
C LEU A 267 16.44 -12.31 2.82
N ILE A 268 15.60 -13.24 3.30
CA ILE A 268 14.86 -14.18 2.43
C ILE A 268 13.49 -13.66 1.96
N THR A 269 12.92 -12.65 2.60
CA THR A 269 11.56 -12.16 2.24
C THR A 269 11.52 -11.60 0.82
N ASP A 270 12.52 -10.81 0.43
CA ASP A 270 12.63 -10.23 -0.92
C ASP A 270 13.06 -11.29 -1.98
N TYR A 271 13.68 -12.40 -1.55
CA TYR A 271 13.97 -13.58 -2.39
C TYR A 271 12.71 -14.38 -2.71
N LEU A 272 11.91 -14.67 -1.68
CA LEU A 272 10.71 -15.50 -1.78
C LEU A 272 9.47 -14.74 -2.27
N LEU A 273 9.62 -13.49 -2.71
CA LEU A 273 8.53 -12.64 -3.22
C LEU A 273 7.40 -12.41 -2.19
N TYR A 274 7.80 -12.23 -0.93
CA TYR A 274 6.99 -11.91 0.25
C TYR A 274 5.90 -12.93 0.66
N LYS A 275 4.99 -13.32 -0.24
CA LYS A 275 3.79 -14.12 0.08
C LYS A 275 4.12 -15.41 0.87
N PRO A 276 5.16 -16.21 0.53
CA PRO A 276 5.53 -17.40 1.30
C PRO A 276 5.92 -17.10 2.75
N ILE A 277 6.53 -15.94 3.04
CA ILE A 277 6.85 -15.54 4.42
C ILE A 277 5.59 -15.08 5.17
N VAL A 278 4.65 -14.41 4.50
CA VAL A 278 3.33 -14.10 5.10
C VAL A 278 2.53 -15.38 5.39
N MET A 279 2.66 -16.42 4.56
CA MET A 279 2.10 -17.74 4.83
C MET A 279 2.82 -18.45 6.00
N LEU A 280 4.16 -18.36 6.05
CA LEU A 280 4.98 -18.93 7.12
C LEU A 280 4.65 -18.32 8.49
N ASP A 281 4.46 -17.01 8.56
CA ASP A 281 4.09 -16.22 9.75
C ASP A 281 2.81 -16.75 10.43
N ALA A 282 1.73 -16.89 9.67
CA ALA A 282 0.49 -17.42 10.21
C ALA A 282 0.57 -18.93 10.51
N PHE A 283 1.34 -19.69 9.71
CA PHE A 283 1.56 -21.12 9.95
C PHE A 283 2.39 -21.38 11.21
N SER A 284 3.42 -20.57 11.50
CA SER A 284 4.17 -20.64 12.76
C SER A 284 3.29 -20.25 13.94
N SER A 285 2.38 -19.27 13.77
CA SER A 285 1.40 -18.94 14.80
C SER A 285 0.42 -20.09 15.09
N ILE A 286 -0.01 -20.84 14.07
CA ILE A 286 -0.81 -22.06 14.24
C ILE A 286 -0.03 -23.13 15.02
N ILE A 287 1.21 -23.44 14.62
CA ILE A 287 2.04 -24.45 15.32
C ILE A 287 2.30 -24.04 16.78
N MET A 288 2.58 -22.75 17.01
CA MET A 288 2.79 -22.18 18.34
C MET A 288 1.61 -22.44 19.27
N PHE A 289 0.37 -22.18 18.84
CA PHE A 289 -0.80 -22.47 19.66
C PHE A 289 -1.13 -23.97 19.75
N LEU A 290 -0.94 -24.77 18.69
CA LEU A 290 -1.14 -26.23 18.72
C LEU A 290 -0.22 -26.93 19.72
N LEU A 291 1.02 -26.46 19.87
CA LEU A 291 1.96 -26.97 20.88
C LEU A 291 1.52 -26.63 22.31
N VAL A 292 0.74 -25.58 22.49
CA VAL A 292 0.26 -25.08 23.79
C VAL A 292 -1.15 -25.62 24.12
N LEU A 293 -1.69 -26.54 23.31
CA LEU A 293 -2.85 -27.34 23.68
C LEU A 293 -2.48 -28.47 24.64
N GLU A 294 -3.41 -28.74 25.56
CA GLU A 294 -3.31 -29.79 26.58
C GLU A 294 -3.18 -31.20 25.97
N PRO A 295 -2.40 -32.11 26.59
CA PRO A 295 -1.54 -31.89 27.77
C PRO A 295 -0.30 -31.07 27.40
N VAL A 296 -0.08 -29.96 28.12
CA VAL A 296 1.08 -29.07 27.90
C VAL A 296 2.30 -29.66 28.60
N THR A 297 3.49 -29.50 28.02
CA THR A 297 4.76 -29.96 28.62
C THR A 297 5.84 -28.91 28.43
N LEU A 298 6.82 -28.87 29.34
CA LEU A 298 7.91 -27.89 29.29
C LEU A 298 8.64 -27.89 27.93
N PHE A 299 8.82 -29.08 27.32
CA PHE A 299 9.39 -29.22 25.98
C PHE A 299 8.50 -28.60 24.89
N LYS A 300 7.18 -28.88 24.91
CA LYS A 300 6.22 -28.25 23.99
C LYS A 300 6.24 -26.72 24.11
N SER A 301 6.23 -26.18 25.33
CA SER A 301 6.23 -24.73 25.59
C SER A 301 7.54 -24.05 25.21
N LYS A 302 8.68 -24.75 25.34
CA LYS A 302 9.97 -24.25 24.83
C LYS A 302 9.98 -24.19 23.30
N ILE A 303 9.41 -25.18 22.60
CA ILE A 303 9.28 -25.15 21.14
C ILE A 303 8.25 -24.11 20.67
N SER A 304 7.12 -23.93 21.37
CA SER A 304 6.13 -22.92 20.99
C SER A 304 6.70 -21.51 21.00
N MET A 305 7.61 -21.20 21.94
CA MET A 305 8.36 -19.94 21.97
C MET A 305 9.30 -19.74 20.77
N VAL A 306 9.85 -20.81 20.18
CA VAL A 306 10.61 -20.71 18.92
C VAL A 306 9.69 -20.33 17.75
N PHE A 307 8.48 -20.92 17.69
CA PHE A 307 7.48 -20.57 16.67
C PHE A 307 6.85 -19.19 16.90
N LEU A 308 6.72 -18.73 18.15
CA LEU A 308 6.39 -17.34 18.47
C LEU A 308 7.49 -16.40 17.95
N GLY A 309 8.76 -16.77 18.13
CA GLY A 309 9.90 -16.00 17.61
C GLY A 309 9.94 -15.92 16.09
N LEU A 310 9.61 -17.01 15.40
CA LEU A 310 9.46 -17.03 13.93
C LEU A 310 8.31 -16.13 13.45
N THR A 311 7.18 -16.15 14.17
CA THR A 311 6.00 -15.30 13.90
C THR A 311 6.30 -13.81 14.15
N SER A 312 7.12 -13.51 15.16
CA SER A 312 7.57 -12.14 15.46
C SER A 312 8.58 -11.66 14.42
N ALA A 313 9.57 -12.50 14.07
CA ALA A 313 10.57 -12.20 13.05
C ALA A 313 9.98 -11.97 11.64
N SER A 314 8.79 -12.51 11.37
CA SER A 314 8.09 -12.39 10.10
C SER A 314 7.14 -11.18 10.01
N GLU A 315 6.95 -10.41 11.10
CA GLU A 315 5.97 -9.30 11.20
C GLU A 315 6.03 -8.31 10.03
N LEU A 316 7.24 -7.98 9.56
CA LEU A 316 7.40 -6.96 8.52
C LEU A 316 7.00 -7.43 7.12
N ALA A 317 6.90 -8.75 6.88
CA ALA A 317 6.67 -9.31 5.55
C ALA A 317 5.32 -8.86 4.95
N TYR A 318 4.25 -8.80 5.75
CA TYR A 318 2.92 -8.41 5.25
C TYR A 318 2.83 -6.91 4.91
N THR A 319 3.55 -6.06 5.64
CA THR A 319 3.60 -4.61 5.37
C THR A 319 4.50 -4.33 4.16
N SER A 320 5.62 -5.04 4.05
CA SER A 320 6.56 -4.92 2.92
C SER A 320 5.97 -5.46 1.61
N TYR A 321 5.22 -6.57 1.68
CA TYR A 321 4.38 -7.06 0.59
C TYR A 321 3.41 -5.98 0.07
N ALA A 322 2.79 -5.21 0.97
CA ALA A 322 1.83 -4.18 0.58
C ALA A 322 2.53 -3.01 -0.17
N TYR A 323 3.70 -2.56 0.31
CA TYR A 323 4.52 -1.57 -0.42
C TYR A 323 5.00 -2.09 -1.78
N ALA A 324 5.40 -3.36 -1.89
CA ALA A 324 5.84 -3.97 -3.15
C ALA A 324 4.70 -4.25 -4.14
N LYS A 325 3.48 -4.51 -3.66
CA LYS A 325 2.33 -4.85 -4.51
C LYS A 325 1.53 -3.62 -4.96
N ILE A 326 1.63 -2.50 -4.26
CA ILE A 326 1.03 -1.21 -4.63
C ILE A 326 2.15 -0.32 -5.18
N THR A 327 2.10 0.04 -6.47
CA THR A 327 3.18 0.83 -7.09
C THR A 327 3.03 2.34 -6.93
N ASP A 328 1.82 2.85 -6.65
CA ASP A 328 1.62 4.29 -6.38
C ASP A 328 2.04 4.66 -4.95
N ARG A 329 3.24 5.19 -4.84
CA ARG A 329 3.84 5.71 -3.59
C ARG A 329 2.99 6.80 -2.91
N LYS A 330 2.10 7.49 -3.62
CA LYS A 330 1.16 8.46 -3.02
C LYS A 330 0.14 7.79 -2.09
N LEU A 331 -0.12 6.49 -2.29
CA LEU A 331 -1.07 5.71 -1.49
C LEU A 331 -0.43 5.08 -0.25
N TYR A 332 0.91 5.03 -0.17
CA TYR A 332 1.65 4.38 0.92
C TYR A 332 1.24 4.84 2.31
N GLN A 333 0.97 6.12 2.48
CA GLN A 333 0.54 6.68 3.78
C GLN A 333 -0.85 6.17 4.18
N LYS A 334 -1.83 6.24 3.28
CA LYS A 334 -3.19 5.69 3.50
C LYS A 334 -3.14 4.20 3.81
N MET A 335 -2.42 3.47 2.97
CA MET A 335 -2.21 2.03 3.10
C MET A 335 -1.57 1.67 4.45
N THR A 336 -0.50 2.36 4.85
CA THR A 336 0.19 2.14 6.14
C THR A 336 -0.74 2.42 7.33
N GLY A 337 -1.46 3.54 7.30
CA GLY A 337 -2.38 3.92 8.37
C GLY A 337 -3.57 2.98 8.52
N VAL A 338 -4.13 2.49 7.40
CA VAL A 338 -5.21 1.48 7.41
C VAL A 338 -4.70 0.12 7.90
N ILE A 339 -3.50 -0.31 7.46
CA ILE A 339 -2.91 -1.58 7.89
C ILE A 339 -2.54 -1.57 9.38
N ARG A 340 -1.85 -0.53 9.88
CA ARG A 340 -1.50 -0.42 11.31
C ARG A 340 -2.71 -0.13 12.20
N GLY A 341 -3.68 0.64 11.71
CA GLY A 341 -4.99 0.74 12.36
C GLY A 341 -5.66 -0.62 12.52
N SER A 342 -5.68 -1.44 11.47
CA SER A 342 -6.29 -2.79 11.50
C SER A 342 -5.52 -3.78 12.40
N ASN A 343 -4.20 -3.67 12.44
CA ASN A 343 -3.34 -4.44 13.35
C ASN A 343 -3.65 -4.13 14.83
N LEU A 344 -3.70 -2.84 15.19
CA LEU A 344 -4.04 -2.39 16.54
C LEU A 344 -5.50 -2.68 16.90
N LEU A 345 -6.42 -2.64 15.93
CA LEU A 345 -7.80 -3.07 16.13
C LEU A 345 -7.91 -4.57 16.46
N GLY A 346 -7.07 -5.42 15.84
CA GLY A 346 -6.94 -6.83 16.21
C GLY A 346 -6.59 -7.02 17.69
N LYS A 347 -5.54 -6.31 18.16
CA LYS A 347 -5.13 -6.30 19.57
C LYS A 347 -6.20 -5.74 20.50
N CYS A 348 -6.86 -4.64 20.12
CA CYS A 348 -7.99 -4.09 20.88
C CYS A 348 -9.11 -5.11 21.08
N VAL A 349 -9.54 -5.79 20.00
CA VAL A 349 -10.61 -6.81 20.06
C VAL A 349 -10.14 -8.03 20.86
N SER A 350 -8.85 -8.38 20.76
CA SER A 350 -8.20 -9.43 21.56
C SER A 350 -8.30 -9.17 23.07
N SER A 351 -7.74 -8.06 23.55
CA SER A 351 -7.70 -7.71 24.98
C SER A 351 -9.09 -7.38 25.55
N THR A 352 -9.97 -6.77 24.75
CA THR A 352 -11.37 -6.55 25.16
C THR A 352 -12.10 -7.88 25.35
N PHE A 353 -11.94 -8.82 24.41
CA PHE A 353 -12.57 -10.13 24.52
C PHE A 353 -12.04 -10.92 25.73
N SER A 354 -10.71 -10.97 25.91
CA SER A 354 -10.10 -11.75 26.99
C SER A 354 -10.46 -11.20 28.37
N GLN A 355 -10.41 -9.88 28.56
CA GLN A 355 -10.84 -9.26 29.82
C GLN A 355 -12.30 -9.60 30.14
N ILE A 356 -13.21 -9.56 29.16
CA ILE A 356 -14.62 -9.92 29.36
C ILE A 356 -14.79 -11.41 29.67
N ALA A 357 -14.11 -12.28 28.93
CA ALA A 357 -14.17 -13.73 29.07
C ALA A 357 -13.77 -14.20 30.47
N ILE A 358 -12.67 -13.66 31.02
CA ILE A 358 -12.19 -14.02 32.37
C ILE A 358 -13.01 -13.33 33.46
N SER A 359 -13.25 -12.01 33.35
CA SER A 359 -13.79 -11.22 34.47
C SER A 359 -15.30 -11.40 34.69
N TYR A 360 -16.08 -11.56 33.63
CA TYR A 360 -17.55 -11.57 33.69
C TYR A 360 -18.19 -12.89 33.26
N MET A 361 -17.50 -13.67 32.41
CA MET A 361 -18.00 -14.96 31.94
C MET A 361 -17.34 -16.16 32.63
N HIS A 362 -16.31 -15.92 33.45
CA HIS A 362 -15.55 -16.94 34.20
C HIS A 362 -15.10 -18.14 33.34
N LEU A 363 -14.65 -17.86 32.12
CA LEU A 363 -14.24 -18.87 31.16
C LEU A 363 -12.78 -19.31 31.40
N ASP A 364 -12.50 -20.60 31.22
CA ASP A 364 -11.15 -21.15 31.38
C ASP A 364 -10.14 -20.55 30.39
N TYR A 365 -8.91 -20.32 30.86
CA TYR A 365 -7.80 -19.83 30.04
C TYR A 365 -7.54 -20.70 28.79
N SER A 366 -7.78 -22.01 28.86
CA SER A 366 -7.65 -22.93 27.71
C SER A 366 -8.55 -22.52 26.53
N LEU A 367 -9.73 -21.94 26.78
CA LEU A 367 -10.61 -21.45 25.72
C LEU A 367 -10.00 -20.25 24.98
N LEU A 368 -9.21 -19.41 25.67
CA LEU A 368 -8.50 -18.30 25.05
C LEU A 368 -7.40 -18.81 24.11
N VAL A 369 -6.76 -19.94 24.42
CA VAL A 369 -5.81 -20.63 23.50
C VAL A 369 -6.53 -21.06 22.22
N TYR A 370 -7.67 -21.74 22.32
CA TYR A 370 -8.46 -22.15 21.15
C TYR A 370 -8.94 -20.97 20.28
N LEU A 371 -9.29 -19.84 20.88
CA LEU A 371 -9.69 -18.63 20.15
C LEU A 371 -8.50 -17.93 19.48
N SER A 372 -7.31 -17.98 20.09
CA SER A 372 -6.08 -17.45 19.51
C SER A 372 -5.61 -18.31 18.33
N LEU A 373 -5.72 -19.64 18.45
CA LEU A 373 -5.54 -20.59 17.35
C LEU A 373 -6.54 -20.33 16.20
N MET A 374 -7.81 -20.04 16.50
CA MET A 374 -8.81 -19.66 15.49
C MET A 374 -8.40 -18.36 14.76
N GLY A 375 -7.86 -17.37 15.48
CA GLY A 375 -7.28 -16.16 14.88
C GLY A 375 -6.15 -16.48 13.89
N SER A 376 -5.19 -17.30 14.29
CA SER A 376 -4.07 -17.74 13.44
C SER A 376 -4.53 -18.55 12.21
N ILE A 377 -5.52 -19.44 12.37
CA ILE A 377 -6.13 -20.18 11.25
C ILE A 377 -6.82 -19.22 10.27
N MET A 378 -7.57 -18.23 10.76
CA MET A 378 -8.23 -17.24 9.91
C MET A 378 -7.21 -16.35 9.18
N ALA A 379 -6.13 -15.95 9.86
CA ALA A 379 -5.02 -15.22 9.23
C ALA A 379 -4.39 -16.05 8.10
N PHE A 380 -4.10 -17.33 8.34
CA PHE A 380 -3.56 -18.25 7.32
C PHE A 380 -4.52 -18.41 6.12
N VAL A 381 -5.83 -18.59 6.36
CA VAL A 381 -6.86 -18.64 5.31
C VAL A 381 -6.86 -17.35 4.47
N VAL A 382 -6.70 -16.18 5.09
CA VAL A 382 -6.63 -14.89 4.37
C VAL A 382 -5.40 -14.79 3.46
N THR A 383 -4.27 -15.44 3.79
CA THR A 383 -3.06 -15.39 2.95
C THR A 383 -3.25 -15.99 1.55
N PHE A 384 -4.12 -16.99 1.38
CA PHE A 384 -4.34 -17.61 0.08
C PHE A 384 -4.86 -16.58 -0.95
N PHE A 385 -5.70 -15.65 -0.51
CA PHE A 385 -6.29 -14.59 -1.33
C PHE A 385 -5.31 -13.47 -1.73
N PHE A 386 -4.10 -13.41 -1.16
CA PHE A 386 -3.09 -12.42 -1.53
C PHE A 386 -2.67 -12.62 -3.00
N PRO A 387 -2.81 -11.61 -3.89
CA PRO A 387 -2.24 -11.68 -5.24
C PRO A 387 -0.72 -11.88 -5.21
N SER A 388 -0.20 -12.79 -6.03
CA SER A 388 1.24 -13.05 -6.12
C SER A 388 2.02 -11.81 -6.58
N VAL A 389 3.25 -11.65 -6.07
CA VAL A 389 4.28 -10.78 -6.64
C VAL A 389 5.10 -11.62 -7.64
N HIS A 390 5.55 -11.02 -8.74
CA HIS A 390 6.22 -11.73 -9.86
C HIS A 390 7.63 -11.21 -10.17
N SER A 391 8.07 -10.17 -9.46
CA SER A 391 9.34 -9.47 -9.62
C SER A 391 9.82 -9.00 -8.24
N SER A 392 11.13 -9.03 -8.02
CA SER A 392 11.80 -8.34 -6.90
C SER A 392 13.15 -7.84 -7.37
N VAL A 393 13.60 -6.68 -6.88
CA VAL A 393 14.76 -5.97 -7.42
C VAL A 393 16.02 -6.84 -7.41
N TYR A 394 16.29 -7.50 -6.28
CA TYR A 394 17.52 -8.27 -6.08
C TYR A 394 17.59 -9.56 -6.92
N PHE A 395 16.49 -10.31 -7.01
CA PHE A 395 16.52 -11.71 -7.45
C PHE A 395 15.73 -11.99 -8.74
N TYR A 396 14.69 -11.21 -9.01
CA TYR A 396 13.85 -11.36 -10.21
C TYR A 396 13.55 -10.01 -10.88
N PRO A 397 14.56 -9.13 -11.11
CA PRO A 397 14.33 -7.80 -11.70
C PRO A 397 13.61 -7.91 -13.04
N GLU A 398 12.82 -6.90 -13.39
CA GLU A 398 12.12 -6.89 -14.67
C GLU A 398 13.11 -6.68 -15.82
N SER A 399 12.99 -7.50 -16.86
CA SER A 399 13.87 -7.39 -18.02
C SER A 399 13.54 -6.11 -18.78
N PRO A 400 14.54 -5.27 -19.15
CA PRO A 400 14.29 -3.98 -19.82
C PRO A 400 13.61 -4.13 -21.19
N ILE A 401 13.54 -5.36 -21.71
CA ILE A 401 12.81 -5.79 -22.92
C ILE A 401 11.33 -5.34 -22.91
N SER A 402 10.70 -5.22 -21.73
CA SER A 402 9.32 -4.73 -21.61
C SER A 402 9.18 -3.20 -21.76
N ALA A 403 10.25 -2.43 -21.52
CA ALA A 403 10.23 -0.97 -21.54
C ALA A 403 10.55 -0.36 -22.93
N THR A 404 11.14 -1.14 -23.85
CA THR A 404 11.67 -0.63 -25.14
C THR A 404 11.14 -1.40 -26.36
N LYS A 405 9.81 -1.55 -26.48
CA LYS A 405 9.15 -1.97 -27.74
C LYS A 405 9.12 -0.85 -28.82
N HIS A 406 10.30 -0.31 -29.13
CA HIS A 406 10.58 0.44 -30.35
C HIS A 406 11.78 -0.18 -31.07
N LYS A 407 11.62 -1.42 -31.56
CA LYS A 407 12.56 -2.00 -32.51
C LYS A 407 12.40 -1.32 -33.87
N ASN A 408 13.34 -0.45 -34.23
CA ASN A 408 13.54 -0.08 -35.62
C ASN A 408 14.07 -1.29 -36.39
N TYR A 409 13.27 -1.82 -37.31
CA TYR A 409 13.76 -2.68 -38.40
C TYR A 409 13.67 -1.91 -39.72
N LYS A 410 14.83 -1.71 -40.34
CA LYS A 410 15.03 -1.53 -41.78
C LYS A 410 16.18 -2.47 -42.20
N THR A 411 16.31 -2.71 -43.51
CA THR A 411 17.15 -3.77 -44.13
C THR A 411 16.83 -5.16 -43.57
N ILE A 412 15.95 -5.97 -44.15
CA ILE A 412 15.97 -6.50 -45.53
C ILE A 412 17.29 -7.21 -45.81
N ASP A 413 17.26 -8.54 -45.80
CA ASP A 413 17.53 -9.31 -47.03
C ASP A 413 16.72 -10.62 -47.03
N ASP A 414 16.62 -11.24 -48.19
CA ASP A 414 15.76 -12.39 -48.48
C ASP A 414 16.45 -13.73 -48.18
N LYS A 415 15.73 -14.64 -47.50
CA LYS A 415 15.58 -16.07 -47.90
C LYS A 415 14.76 -16.89 -46.91
N SER A 416 14.04 -17.86 -47.45
CA SER A 416 13.23 -18.82 -46.71
C SER A 416 14.10 -19.84 -45.97
N HIS A 417 14.01 -19.86 -44.63
CA HIS A 417 14.44 -21.02 -43.85
C HIS A 417 13.43 -21.37 -42.75
N LYS A 418 13.02 -22.64 -42.74
CA LYS A 418 12.19 -23.22 -41.67
C LYS A 418 13.03 -23.34 -40.39
N VAL A 419 12.99 -22.33 -39.54
CA VAL A 419 13.44 -22.45 -38.14
C VAL A 419 12.21 -22.38 -37.25
N ALA A 420 11.88 -23.49 -36.58
CA ALA A 420 10.80 -23.51 -35.62
C ALA A 420 11.19 -22.64 -34.41
N THR A 421 10.51 -21.50 -34.24
CA THR A 421 10.75 -20.57 -33.12
C THR A 421 10.39 -21.24 -31.80
N LYS A 422 11.36 -21.94 -31.20
CA LYS A 422 11.31 -22.29 -29.77
C LYS A 422 11.17 -20.99 -29.00
N LEU A 423 9.97 -20.76 -28.47
CA LEU A 423 9.73 -19.76 -27.43
C LEU A 423 10.48 -20.22 -26.18
N TYR A 424 11.75 -19.83 -26.09
CA TYR A 424 12.52 -19.94 -24.87
C TYR A 424 11.83 -19.09 -23.80
N PHE A 425 11.07 -19.74 -22.93
CA PHE A 425 10.80 -19.23 -21.60
C PHE A 425 12.15 -19.11 -20.90
N GLU A 426 12.75 -17.93 -20.99
CA GLU A 426 14.00 -17.60 -20.32
C GLU A 426 13.76 -17.64 -18.81
N LYS A 427 14.07 -18.79 -18.24
CA LYS A 427 13.88 -19.11 -16.83
C LYS A 427 14.86 -18.27 -16.02
N LYS A 428 14.44 -17.05 -15.63
CA LYS A 428 15.23 -16.08 -14.85
C LYS A 428 16.08 -16.82 -13.81
N SER A 429 17.38 -16.89 -14.06
CA SER A 429 18.34 -17.43 -13.09
C SER A 429 18.41 -16.47 -11.91
N PRO A 430 18.43 -16.97 -10.66
CA PRO A 430 18.67 -16.11 -9.52
C PRO A 430 20.07 -15.49 -9.63
N THR A 431 20.16 -14.21 -9.27
CA THR A 431 21.41 -13.46 -9.20
C THR A 431 22.39 -14.10 -8.21
N PRO A 432 23.72 -14.08 -8.48
CA PRO A 432 24.68 -14.67 -7.56
C PRO A 432 24.65 -13.98 -6.19
N VAL A 433 24.66 -14.76 -5.10
CA VAL A 433 24.51 -14.24 -3.72
C VAL A 433 25.48 -13.11 -3.38
N ARG A 434 26.73 -13.15 -3.87
CA ARG A 434 27.72 -12.07 -3.69
C ARG A 434 27.29 -10.75 -4.34
N VAL A 435 26.63 -10.78 -5.49
CA VAL A 435 26.10 -9.59 -6.17
C VAL A 435 24.93 -9.01 -5.37
N VAL A 436 24.05 -9.87 -4.85
CA VAL A 436 22.93 -9.45 -4.00
C VAL A 436 23.43 -8.84 -2.69
N LEU A 437 24.40 -9.45 -2.00
CA LEU A 437 25.00 -8.89 -0.78
C LEU A 437 25.67 -7.54 -1.02
N ASN A 438 26.36 -7.37 -2.15
CA ASN A 438 26.90 -6.07 -2.55
C ASN A 438 25.78 -5.03 -2.77
N GLN A 439 24.69 -5.40 -3.45
CA GLN A 439 23.55 -4.51 -3.70
C GLN A 439 22.82 -4.13 -2.41
N LEU A 440 22.56 -5.09 -1.51
CA LEU A 440 22.02 -4.87 -0.17
C LEU A 440 22.89 -3.88 0.63
N PHE A 441 24.21 -4.04 0.59
CA PHE A 441 25.15 -3.13 1.25
C PHE A 441 25.14 -1.72 0.64
N LEU A 442 25.08 -1.59 -0.69
CA LEU A 442 24.98 -0.31 -1.38
C LEU A 442 23.66 0.41 -1.04
N GLU A 443 22.55 -0.32 -0.95
CA GLU A 443 21.25 0.26 -0.61
C GLU A 443 21.16 0.66 0.86
N LEU A 444 21.73 -0.12 1.78
CA LEU A 444 21.87 0.29 3.18
C LEU A 444 22.75 1.55 3.30
N ARG A 445 23.86 1.60 2.57
CA ARG A 445 24.74 2.79 2.50
C ARG A 445 24.02 4.01 1.93
N ASP A 446 23.19 3.84 0.90
CA ASP A 446 22.35 4.91 0.35
C ASP A 446 21.30 5.42 1.35
N VAL A 447 20.69 4.53 2.14
CA VAL A 447 19.76 4.90 3.22
C VAL A 447 20.48 5.67 4.32
N CYS A 448 21.68 5.25 4.73
CA CYS A 448 22.50 5.95 5.72
C CYS A 448 23.03 7.29 5.22
N ASN A 449 23.42 7.40 3.95
CA ASN A 449 23.93 8.64 3.35
C ASN A 449 22.83 9.67 3.06
N ASN A 450 21.56 9.25 2.97
CA ASN A 450 20.44 10.16 2.71
C ASN A 450 19.89 10.71 4.04
N PRO A 451 20.11 12.00 4.38
CA PRO A 451 19.68 12.56 5.66
C PRO A 451 18.15 12.53 5.85
N TYR A 452 17.38 12.52 4.75
CA TYR A 452 15.91 12.41 4.82
C TYR A 452 15.45 11.01 5.26
N LEU A 453 16.20 9.96 4.92
CA LEU A 453 15.92 8.59 5.34
C LEU A 453 16.57 8.25 6.69
N LEU A 454 17.82 8.67 6.89
CA LEU A 454 18.59 8.44 8.11
C LEU A 454 17.84 8.88 9.37
N LYS A 455 17.18 10.06 9.35
CA LYS A 455 16.39 10.56 10.49
C LYS A 455 15.27 9.59 10.90
N TYR A 456 14.57 8.99 9.93
CA TYR A 456 13.53 8.00 10.22
C TYR A 456 14.14 6.68 10.68
N GLY A 457 15.31 6.28 10.17
CA GLY A 457 16.06 5.11 10.64
C GLY A 457 16.47 5.23 12.12
N ILE A 458 17.03 6.38 12.50
CA ILE A 458 17.39 6.71 13.90
C ILE A 458 16.16 6.64 14.79
N TRP A 459 15.07 7.33 14.44
CA TRP A 459 13.84 7.28 15.23
C TRP A 459 13.25 5.86 15.29
N PHE A 460 13.23 5.12 14.19
CA PHE A 460 12.67 3.77 14.16
C PHE A 460 13.45 2.84 15.10
N GLY A 461 14.79 2.85 15.02
CA GLY A 461 15.68 2.09 15.90
C GLY A 461 15.39 2.36 17.37
N PHE A 462 15.61 3.60 17.82
CA PHE A 462 15.48 3.97 19.23
C PHE A 462 14.03 3.95 19.72
N ALA A 463 13.09 4.63 19.05
CA ALA A 463 11.72 4.77 19.56
C ALA A 463 10.97 3.43 19.57
N THR A 464 11.19 2.55 18.57
CA THR A 464 10.56 1.21 18.59
C THR A 464 11.23 0.29 19.61
N GLY A 465 12.55 0.42 19.83
CA GLY A 465 13.23 -0.28 20.92
C GLY A 465 12.69 0.11 22.30
N ILE A 466 12.46 1.41 22.53
CA ILE A 466 11.80 1.90 23.76
C ILE A 466 10.33 1.46 23.83
N TYR A 467 9.60 1.45 22.71
CA TYR A 467 8.22 0.99 22.68
C TYR A 467 8.09 -0.47 23.13
N PHE A 468 9.02 -1.34 22.71
CA PHE A 468 9.09 -2.72 23.23
C PHE A 468 9.38 -2.77 24.73
N GLN A 469 10.30 -1.96 25.25
CA GLN A 469 10.57 -1.90 26.70
C GLN A 469 9.33 -1.42 27.49
N VAL A 470 8.65 -0.36 27.04
CA VAL A 470 7.44 0.16 27.69
C VAL A 470 6.30 -0.87 27.67
N LEU A 471 6.09 -1.58 26.56
CA LEU A 471 5.13 -2.69 26.49
C LEU A 471 5.51 -3.93 27.32
N THR A 472 6.77 -4.08 27.72
CA THR A 472 7.24 -5.23 28.51
C THR A 472 7.15 -4.96 30.02
N TYR A 473 7.31 -3.70 30.44
CA TYR A 473 7.47 -3.32 31.85
C TYR A 473 6.36 -2.41 32.39
N ASN A 474 5.33 -2.07 31.59
CA ASN A 474 4.15 -1.36 32.07
C ASN A 474 3.41 -2.16 33.16
N ASP A 475 3.14 -3.45 32.96
CA ASP A 475 2.50 -4.32 33.95
C ASP A 475 3.32 -4.40 35.26
N VAL A 476 4.65 -4.42 35.16
CA VAL A 476 5.55 -4.41 36.32
C VAL A 476 5.47 -3.09 37.10
N LEU A 477 5.35 -1.95 36.40
CA LEU A 477 5.09 -0.65 37.01
C LEU A 477 3.70 -0.58 37.65
N TYR A 478 2.68 -1.13 37.01
CA TYR A 478 1.31 -1.17 37.52
C TYR A 478 1.22 -2.00 38.81
N LEU A 479 1.83 -3.20 38.82
CA LEU A 479 1.91 -4.06 39.99
C LEU A 479 2.69 -3.40 41.14
N LYS A 480 3.79 -2.69 40.84
CA LYS A 480 4.51 -1.90 41.86
C LYS A 480 3.58 -0.87 42.52
N LEU A 481 2.89 -0.06 41.73
CA LEU A 481 2.02 1.01 42.24
C LEU A 481 0.77 0.47 42.97
N ASN A 482 0.25 -0.69 42.56
CA ASN A 482 -0.80 -1.40 43.29
C ASN A 482 -0.29 -1.93 44.64
N ASN A 483 0.93 -2.45 44.73
CA ASN A 483 1.52 -2.89 46.00
C ASN A 483 1.85 -1.73 46.95
N GLU A 484 2.16 -0.54 46.42
CA GLU A 484 2.42 0.68 47.22
C GLU A 484 1.13 1.32 47.79
N ASP A 485 -0.01 1.21 47.09
CA ASP A 485 -1.34 1.60 47.61
C ASP A 485 -2.46 0.68 47.08
N PRO A 486 -2.71 -0.48 47.73
CA PRO A 486 -3.71 -1.44 47.26
C PRO A 486 -5.16 -0.94 47.34
N VAL A 487 -5.42 0.14 48.08
CA VAL A 487 -6.78 0.66 48.31
C VAL A 487 -7.20 1.57 47.16
N ASN A 488 -6.31 2.48 46.75
CA ASN A 488 -6.59 3.46 45.70
C ASN A 488 -6.13 3.00 44.31
N ASN A 489 -4.99 2.31 44.19
CA ASN A 489 -4.42 1.89 42.90
C ASN A 489 -4.93 0.50 42.46
N LYS A 490 -6.21 0.41 42.05
CA LYS A 490 -6.81 -0.83 41.52
C LYS A 490 -6.39 -1.13 40.07
N LEU A 491 -6.05 -2.38 39.79
CA LEU A 491 -5.54 -2.84 38.50
C LEU A 491 -6.65 -3.03 37.44
N TYR A 492 -6.43 -2.52 36.23
CA TYR A 492 -7.34 -2.60 35.07
C TYR A 492 -6.60 -2.87 33.73
N ASN A 493 -5.44 -3.52 33.79
CA ASN A 493 -4.42 -3.55 32.73
C ASN A 493 -4.98 -3.88 31.32
N GLY A 494 -5.74 -4.97 31.16
CA GLY A 494 -6.30 -5.36 29.86
C GLY A 494 -7.33 -4.37 29.28
N GLY A 495 -8.01 -3.60 30.14
CA GLY A 495 -8.87 -2.49 29.72
C GLY A 495 -8.08 -1.26 29.28
N VAL A 496 -6.96 -0.97 29.96
CA VAL A 496 -6.03 0.12 29.62
C VAL A 496 -5.36 -0.16 28.27
N ASP A 497 -4.92 -1.40 28.03
CA ASP A 497 -4.39 -1.83 26.74
C ASP A 497 -5.43 -1.74 25.63
N ALA A 498 -6.68 -2.17 25.87
CA ALA A 498 -7.75 -1.99 24.89
C ALA A 498 -7.95 -0.51 24.50
N ILE A 499 -7.87 0.42 25.46
CA ILE A 499 -7.94 1.85 25.21
C ILE A 499 -6.70 2.36 24.46
N ALA A 500 -5.49 1.91 24.83
CA ALA A 500 -4.24 2.27 24.13
C ALA A 500 -4.24 1.77 22.66
N PHE A 501 -4.72 0.55 22.42
CA PHE A 501 -4.83 -0.03 21.09
C PHE A 501 -5.92 0.64 20.23
N ILE A 502 -7.11 0.95 20.76
CA ILE A 502 -8.15 1.63 19.96
C ILE A 502 -7.79 3.09 19.63
N THR A 503 -7.19 3.81 20.59
CA THR A 503 -6.73 5.19 20.36
C THR A 503 -5.55 5.23 19.38
N GLY A 504 -4.58 4.32 19.51
CA GLY A 504 -3.51 4.12 18.51
C GLY A 504 -4.00 3.67 17.13
N SER A 505 -5.09 2.89 17.07
CA SER A 505 -5.75 2.50 15.82
C SER A 505 -6.35 3.72 15.11
N PHE A 506 -7.12 4.54 15.84
CA PHE A 506 -7.69 5.78 15.31
C PHE A 506 -6.60 6.77 14.88
N SER A 507 -5.51 6.90 15.65
CA SER A 507 -4.40 7.79 15.29
C SER A 507 -3.68 7.32 14.03
N SER A 508 -3.41 6.02 13.93
CA SER A 508 -2.82 5.39 12.74
C SER A 508 -3.67 5.63 11.48
N TYR A 509 -4.98 5.40 11.59
CA TYR A 509 -5.93 5.64 10.49
C TYR A 509 -5.97 7.13 10.11
N TYR A 510 -6.09 8.03 11.09
CA TYR A 510 -6.15 9.48 10.87
C TYR A 510 -4.90 10.00 10.15
N ILE A 511 -3.70 9.67 10.64
CA ILE A 511 -2.43 10.00 10.01
C ILE A 511 -2.33 9.41 8.59
N GLY A 512 -2.90 8.23 8.35
CA GLY A 512 -2.96 7.62 7.03
C GLY A 512 -3.68 8.47 5.98
N PHE A 513 -4.77 9.15 6.35
CA PHE A 513 -5.55 10.01 5.45
C PHE A 513 -5.19 11.50 5.52
N LEU A 514 -4.31 11.90 6.45
CA LEU A 514 -3.90 13.29 6.65
C LEU A 514 -3.06 13.81 5.47
N LYS A 515 -3.52 14.85 4.80
CA LYS A 515 -2.81 15.50 3.69
C LYS A 515 -1.80 16.51 4.23
N VAL A 516 -0.57 16.06 4.47
CA VAL A 516 0.55 16.90 4.93
C VAL A 516 1.77 16.66 4.04
N GLU A 517 2.51 17.72 3.75
CA GLU A 517 3.81 17.64 3.07
C GLU A 517 4.89 17.26 4.09
N TRP A 518 5.08 15.95 4.29
CA TRP A 518 6.01 15.43 5.29
C TRP A 518 7.48 15.76 5.00
N GLN A 519 7.84 16.21 3.80
CA GLN A 519 9.22 16.66 3.53
C GLN A 519 9.62 17.83 4.43
N SER A 520 8.75 18.84 4.57
CA SER A 520 8.93 19.99 5.47
C SER A 520 8.41 19.72 6.88
N ALA A 521 7.22 19.14 7.02
CA ALA A 521 6.53 19.02 8.31
C ALA A 521 7.11 17.97 9.27
N SER A 522 7.83 16.95 8.76
CA SER A 522 8.28 15.80 9.57
C SER A 522 9.19 16.18 10.73
N ASN A 523 10.14 17.10 10.56
CA ASN A 523 11.07 17.43 11.64
C ASN A 523 10.34 18.01 12.86
N MET A 524 9.38 18.92 12.63
CA MET A 524 8.55 19.51 13.70
C MET A 524 7.60 18.49 14.33
N PHE A 525 6.98 17.62 13.51
CA PHE A 525 6.08 16.58 14.00
C PHE A 525 6.79 15.56 14.89
N PHE A 526 7.99 15.11 14.51
CA PHE A 526 8.77 14.16 15.30
C PHE A 526 9.46 14.80 16.51
N PHE A 527 9.82 16.09 16.46
CA PHE A 527 10.24 16.85 17.63
C PHE A 527 9.12 16.87 18.69
N ILE A 528 7.93 17.36 18.33
CA ILE A 528 6.79 17.47 19.25
C ILE A 528 6.35 16.07 19.76
N GLY A 529 6.25 15.09 18.86
CA GLY A 529 5.87 13.73 19.24
C GLY A 529 6.87 13.07 20.20
N SER A 530 8.17 13.20 19.95
CA SER A 530 9.20 12.64 20.83
C SER A 530 9.28 13.39 22.17
N LEU A 531 9.07 14.71 22.17
CA LEU A 531 8.99 15.52 23.39
C LEU A 531 7.80 15.11 24.26
N LEU A 532 6.61 14.95 23.67
CA LEU A 532 5.44 14.49 24.43
C LEU A 532 5.60 13.05 24.93
N CYS A 533 6.24 12.16 24.16
CA CYS A 533 6.62 10.82 24.65
C CYS A 533 7.58 10.88 25.84
N CYS A 534 8.58 11.77 25.81
CA CYS A 534 9.47 12.04 26.93
C CYS A 534 8.67 12.52 28.15
N THR A 535 7.81 13.53 28.00
CA THR A 535 6.98 14.05 29.09
C THR A 535 6.09 12.96 29.72
N SER A 536 5.39 12.16 28.91
CA SER A 536 4.52 11.08 29.41
C SER A 536 5.29 10.06 30.24
N LEU A 537 6.45 9.59 29.75
CA LEU A 537 7.27 8.60 30.45
C LEU A 537 7.94 9.16 31.71
N CYS A 538 8.34 10.45 31.71
CA CYS A 538 8.84 11.13 32.90
C CYS A 538 7.74 11.33 33.96
N VAL A 539 6.47 11.58 33.58
CA VAL A 539 5.36 11.61 34.54
C VAL A 539 5.14 10.23 35.17
N CYS A 540 5.28 9.14 34.41
CA CYS A 540 5.22 7.76 34.92
C CYS A 540 6.33 7.42 35.93
N TYR A 541 7.45 8.16 35.94
CA TYR A 541 8.49 8.03 36.97
C TYR A 541 8.14 8.77 38.28
N TYR A 542 7.57 9.98 38.17
CA TYR A 542 7.32 10.86 39.32
C TYR A 542 6.01 10.60 40.07
N THR A 543 5.02 9.94 39.46
CA THR A 543 3.69 9.76 40.09
C THR A 543 3.49 8.41 40.77
N SER A 544 2.90 8.44 41.96
CA SER A 544 2.39 7.25 42.66
C SER A 544 0.94 6.88 42.29
N SER A 545 0.28 7.66 41.42
CA SER A 545 -1.12 7.40 41.02
C SER A 545 -1.19 6.51 39.78
N LEU A 546 -1.65 5.27 39.96
CA LEU A 546 -1.80 4.29 38.88
C LEU A 546 -2.70 4.81 37.75
N ASN A 547 -3.79 5.52 38.08
CA ASN A 547 -4.69 6.14 37.12
C ASN A 547 -3.97 7.16 36.21
N LEU A 548 -3.00 7.92 36.75
CA LEU A 548 -2.23 8.86 35.94
C LEU A 548 -1.22 8.14 35.04
N VAL A 549 -0.58 7.06 35.52
CA VAL A 549 0.31 6.23 34.69
C VAL A 549 -0.47 5.57 33.54
N TYR A 550 -1.69 5.08 33.79
CA TYR A 550 -2.57 4.56 32.74
C TYR A 550 -2.87 5.61 31.66
N ILE A 551 -3.25 6.84 32.06
CA ILE A 551 -3.50 7.94 31.13
C ILE A 551 -2.23 8.28 30.32
N MET A 552 -1.07 8.37 30.96
CA MET A 552 0.20 8.69 30.29
C MET A 552 0.68 7.58 29.35
N TYR A 553 0.44 6.30 29.67
CA TYR A 553 0.71 5.17 28.79
C TYR A 553 -0.18 5.18 27.54
N ILE A 554 -1.48 5.47 27.68
CA ILE A 554 -2.41 5.63 26.55
C ILE A 554 -1.97 6.79 25.64
N ILE A 555 -1.62 7.94 26.23
CA ILE A 555 -1.10 9.11 25.51
C ILE A 555 0.20 8.76 24.75
N TYR A 556 1.17 8.13 25.43
CA TYR A 556 2.41 7.65 24.82
C TYR A 556 2.14 6.72 23.63
N CYS A 557 1.25 5.75 23.76
CA CYS A 557 0.88 4.83 22.67
C CYS A 557 0.22 5.55 21.49
N PHE A 558 -0.72 6.47 21.74
CA PHE A 558 -1.37 7.28 20.70
C PHE A 558 -0.35 8.07 19.87
N ILE A 559 0.61 8.72 20.55
CA ILE A 559 1.65 9.56 19.94
C ILE A 559 2.67 8.71 19.19
N PHE A 560 3.15 7.62 19.80
CA PHE A 560 4.08 6.69 19.17
C PHE A 560 3.49 6.15 17.87
N GLN A 561 2.27 5.59 17.90
CA GLN A 561 1.63 5.02 16.71
C GLN A 561 1.40 6.06 15.61
N SER A 562 1.13 7.32 15.98
CA SER A 562 1.04 8.44 15.03
C SER A 562 2.36 8.66 14.28
N MET A 563 3.49 8.74 14.98
CA MET A 563 4.82 8.83 14.36
C MET A 563 5.19 7.55 13.58
N ASN A 564 4.78 6.39 14.08
CA ASN A 564 5.10 5.07 13.53
C ASN A 564 4.47 4.81 12.13
N VAL A 565 3.36 5.48 11.81
CA VAL A 565 2.78 5.50 10.45
C VAL A 565 3.51 6.47 9.51
N VAL A 566 3.87 7.67 9.96
CA VAL A 566 4.65 8.61 9.14
C VAL A 566 6.02 8.02 8.83
N ALA A 567 6.75 7.52 9.84
CA ALA A 567 8.09 6.98 9.69
C ALA A 567 8.16 5.88 8.61
N ARG A 568 7.27 4.87 8.67
CA ARG A 568 7.26 3.80 7.66
C ARG A 568 6.83 4.29 6.29
N SER A 569 5.75 5.08 6.20
CA SER A 569 5.23 5.51 4.90
C SER A 569 6.17 6.49 4.18
N GLU A 570 6.84 7.38 4.89
CA GLU A 570 7.84 8.29 4.32
C GLU A 570 9.16 7.59 3.97
N THR A 571 9.60 6.62 4.78
CA THR A 571 10.73 5.75 4.42
C THR A 571 10.43 5.02 3.10
N ALA A 572 9.31 4.29 3.03
CA ALA A 572 8.92 3.55 1.83
C ALA A 572 8.75 4.44 0.59
N LYS A 573 8.19 5.65 0.73
CA LYS A 573 8.06 6.62 -0.39
C LYS A 573 9.41 7.01 -0.99
N HIS A 574 10.49 7.04 -0.21
CA HIS A 574 11.78 7.61 -0.62
C HIS A 574 12.92 6.58 -0.81
N LEU A 575 12.66 5.28 -0.65
CA LEU A 575 13.62 4.24 -1.04
C LEU A 575 13.83 4.22 -2.57
N LYS A 576 15.08 4.18 -3.02
CA LYS A 576 15.41 4.12 -4.47
C LYS A 576 14.88 2.84 -5.12
N HIS A 577 14.97 1.73 -4.40
CA HIS A 577 14.59 0.38 -4.84
C HIS A 577 13.43 -0.16 -3.98
N GLU A 578 12.67 -1.13 -4.49
CA GLU A 578 11.49 -1.73 -3.84
C GLU A 578 11.86 -2.78 -2.76
N SER A 579 12.91 -2.47 -2.01
CA SER A 579 13.63 -3.36 -1.10
C SER A 579 13.07 -3.28 0.33
N PHE A 580 11.74 -3.38 0.43
CA PHE A 580 11.02 -2.98 1.63
C PHE A 580 11.29 -3.91 2.82
N ALA A 581 11.38 -5.23 2.61
CA ALA A 581 11.59 -6.15 3.73
C ALA A 581 13.00 -6.02 4.29
N PHE A 582 14.03 -5.91 3.44
CA PHE A 582 15.39 -5.68 3.89
C PHE A 582 15.53 -4.43 4.77
N ILE A 583 15.10 -3.24 4.29
CA ILE A 583 15.34 -2.00 5.02
C ILE A 583 14.52 -1.90 6.30
N PHE A 584 13.24 -2.29 6.30
CA PHE A 584 12.47 -2.33 7.56
C PHE A 584 13.00 -3.41 8.50
N GLY A 585 13.50 -4.53 7.98
CA GLY A 585 14.09 -5.61 8.74
C GLY A 585 15.36 -5.20 9.49
N VAL A 586 16.27 -4.49 8.82
CA VAL A 586 17.47 -3.92 9.46
C VAL A 586 17.06 -2.91 10.54
N ALA A 587 16.08 -2.05 10.28
CA ALA A 587 15.61 -1.07 11.27
C ALA A 587 14.98 -1.75 12.51
N TYR A 588 14.21 -2.82 12.33
CA TYR A 588 13.61 -3.61 13.41
C TYR A 588 14.63 -4.46 14.17
N PHE A 589 15.65 -5.00 13.49
CA PHE A 589 16.79 -5.64 14.13
C PHE A 589 17.54 -4.67 15.05
N ILE A 590 17.80 -3.43 14.59
CA ILE A 590 18.39 -2.38 15.43
C ILE A 590 17.50 -2.09 16.64
N SER A 591 16.17 -2.02 16.48
CA SER A 591 15.23 -1.86 17.61
C SER A 591 15.28 -3.01 18.61
N LEU A 592 15.41 -4.26 18.15
CA LEU A 592 15.53 -5.44 19.01
C LEU A 592 16.89 -5.49 19.72
N VAL A 593 17.98 -5.09 19.07
CA VAL A 593 19.32 -4.98 19.67
C VAL A 593 19.32 -3.91 20.76
N ILE A 594 18.72 -2.74 20.50
CA ILE A 594 18.55 -1.68 21.52
C ILE A 594 17.71 -2.18 22.69
N SER A 595 16.55 -2.78 22.44
CA SER A 595 15.68 -3.34 23.48
C SER A 595 16.40 -4.41 24.33
N SER A 596 17.13 -5.32 23.69
CA SER A 596 17.90 -6.38 24.36
C SER A 596 19.05 -5.83 25.19
N ALA A 597 19.77 -4.82 24.69
CA ALA A 597 20.82 -4.15 25.42
C ALA A 597 20.28 -3.43 26.68
N LEU A 598 19.14 -2.73 26.56
CA LEU A 598 18.49 -2.08 27.70
C LEU A 598 18.09 -3.09 28.78
N THR A 599 17.48 -4.21 28.40
CA THR A 599 17.11 -5.29 29.32
C THR A 599 18.31 -5.95 29.99
N TYR A 600 19.38 -6.24 29.24
CA TYR A 600 20.60 -6.83 29.79
C TYR A 600 21.37 -5.90 30.74
N LEU A 601 21.55 -4.64 30.35
CA LEU A 601 22.32 -3.65 31.12
C LEU A 601 21.62 -3.22 32.42
N PHE A 602 20.29 -3.04 32.37
CA PHE A 602 19.54 -2.32 33.41
C PHE A 602 18.41 -3.09 34.08
N VAL A 603 17.97 -4.25 33.55
CA VAL A 603 16.77 -4.94 34.06
C VAL A 603 17.07 -6.35 34.58
N GLN A 604 17.92 -7.11 33.91
CA GLN A 604 18.29 -8.48 34.34
C GLN A 604 19.19 -8.53 35.58
N GLY A 605 19.70 -7.38 36.04
CA GLY A 605 20.58 -7.30 37.22
C GLY A 605 22.02 -7.78 36.99
N THR A 606 22.37 -8.20 35.77
CA THR A 606 23.70 -8.73 35.41
C THR A 606 24.83 -7.70 35.59
N ILE A 607 24.51 -6.41 35.48
CA ILE A 607 25.43 -5.27 35.70
C ILE A 607 24.80 -4.30 36.69
N TYR A 608 23.56 -3.87 36.45
CA TYR A 608 22.79 -3.04 37.38
C TYR A 608 21.30 -3.40 37.33
N ALA A 609 20.65 -3.50 38.49
CA ALA A 609 19.22 -3.74 38.61
C ALA A 609 18.49 -2.41 38.86
N MET A 610 18.10 -1.73 37.78
CA MET A 610 17.40 -0.45 37.86
C MET A 610 15.93 -0.66 38.28
N PRO A 611 15.42 0.03 39.32
CA PRO A 611 14.00 -0.05 39.69
C PRO A 611 13.07 0.41 38.56
N VAL A 612 11.93 -0.26 38.37
CA VAL A 612 11.06 -0.09 37.19
C VAL A 612 10.63 1.37 36.93
N ASN A 613 10.34 2.17 37.95
CA ASN A 613 10.02 3.59 37.75
C ASN A 613 11.21 4.39 37.18
N VAL A 614 12.44 4.07 37.58
CA VAL A 614 13.67 4.71 37.06
C VAL A 614 13.95 4.25 35.62
N GLN A 615 13.57 3.02 35.25
CA GLN A 615 13.61 2.57 33.86
C GLN A 615 12.71 3.46 32.98
N PHE A 616 11.50 3.79 33.44
CA PHE A 616 10.59 4.70 32.73
C PHE A 616 11.16 6.13 32.58
N LEU A 617 11.88 6.65 33.58
CA LEU A 617 12.65 7.90 33.42
C LEU A 617 13.70 7.77 32.29
N PHE A 618 14.47 6.68 32.27
CA PHE A 618 15.49 6.45 31.24
C PHE A 618 14.90 6.31 29.84
N TYR A 619 13.76 5.62 29.72
CA TYR A 619 12.98 5.54 28.48
C TYR A 619 12.46 6.91 28.03
N GLY A 620 12.03 7.76 28.98
CA GLY A 620 11.67 9.15 28.72
C GLY A 620 12.86 9.96 28.18
N LEU A 621 14.01 9.91 28.86
CA LEU A 621 15.23 10.62 28.46
C LEU A 621 15.72 10.23 27.06
N ILE A 622 15.59 8.97 26.64
CA ILE A 622 15.92 8.54 25.27
C ILE A 622 14.96 9.15 24.23
N ASN A 623 13.67 9.30 24.55
CA ASN A 623 12.73 10.06 23.73
C ASN A 623 13.05 11.57 23.73
N GLY A 624 13.56 12.11 24.86
CA GLY A 624 14.09 13.47 24.95
C GLY A 624 15.31 13.69 24.03
N GLY A 625 16.22 12.72 23.97
CA GLY A 625 17.35 12.73 23.02
C GLY A 625 16.89 12.74 21.56
N LEU A 626 15.86 11.95 21.21
CA LEU A 626 15.24 12.01 19.89
C LEU A 626 14.58 13.37 19.62
N ALA A 627 13.90 13.96 20.60
CA ALA A 627 13.34 15.31 20.46
C ALA A 627 14.44 16.35 20.17
N LEU A 628 15.53 16.34 20.95
CA LEU A 628 16.68 17.22 20.74
C LEU A 628 17.32 17.02 19.35
N TRP A 629 17.49 15.77 18.88
CA TRP A 629 17.98 15.47 17.54
C TRP A 629 17.12 16.12 16.44
N TYR A 630 15.79 16.02 16.55
CA TYR A 630 14.88 16.69 15.60
C TYR A 630 14.88 18.21 15.76
N LEU A 631 15.06 18.75 16.98
CA LEU A 631 15.20 20.18 17.21
C LEU A 631 16.46 20.75 16.54
N PHE A 632 17.62 20.12 16.73
CA PHE A 632 18.85 20.48 16.02
C PHE A 632 18.67 20.37 14.50
N SER A 633 17.96 19.33 14.02
CA SER A 633 17.64 19.17 12.59
C SER A 633 16.72 20.27 12.03
N ILE A 634 15.95 20.98 12.87
CA ILE A 634 15.17 22.18 12.47
C ILE A 634 16.06 23.41 12.47
N LEU A 635 16.92 23.55 13.49
CA LEU A 635 17.79 24.72 13.65
C LEU A 635 18.87 24.80 12.56
N ILE A 636 19.39 23.66 12.10
CA ILE A 636 20.38 23.58 11.01
C ILE A 636 19.73 23.78 9.63
N SER A 637 18.39 23.66 9.52
CA SER A 637 17.65 23.85 8.26
C SER A 637 17.09 25.27 8.07
N LYS A 638 17.58 26.25 8.84
CA LYS A 638 17.18 27.67 8.80
C LYS A 638 18.39 28.56 8.57
#